data_AF-A0A9P0ED33-F1
#
_entry.id   AF-A0A9P0ED33-F1
#
_cell.length_a   1.000
_cell.length_b   1.000
_cell.length_c   1.000
_cell.angle_alpha   90.00
_cell.angle_beta   90.00
_cell.angle_gamma   90.00
#
_symmetry.space_group_name_H-M   'P 1'
#
loop_
_entity.id
_entity.type
_entity.pdbx_description
1 polymer ?
#
loop_
_entity_poly.entity_id
_entity_poly.type
_entity_poly.pdbx_seq_one_letter_code
_entity_poly.pdbx_strand_id
1 'polypeptide(L)'
;RGKFLHKEAQEILYGENKFVIRSHHKQAGDLDILNHLSLDALSAMRCLMVRLNSWPCIRGHSDANLDEDCNECKICSFPVPLSDPEISTANSDFKSIIQTWTTICQRLSTGVSPGRLHLEFIADVRDLPTAKRLAEPLGSLPRLQGCIVRFGRKPNHTLSSLARSIASRLTHKTEEAATSGRTGRSAFIYILKHTNIGPWGSFLPELDAIHVMNKTFDQRYTLAGKGSIIPVRRCCHYCSFTKLHCSCPLNYAAYSPQCQCRVLPLELFLVSRQMRLDASEVFYGANVFRFRGPLYTANA
;
A
#
# COMPACT_ATOMS: atom_id res chain seq x y z
N ARG A 1 -9.81 31.24 -31.16
CA ARG A 1 -8.69 31.29 -30.19
C ARG A 1 -9.06 30.71 -28.82
N GLY A 2 -10.26 30.96 -28.25
CA GLY A 2 -10.64 30.41 -26.92
C GLY A 2 -10.64 28.87 -26.75
N LYS A 3 -11.00 28.09 -27.79
CA LYS A 3 -10.97 26.62 -27.73
C LYS A 3 -9.57 26.02 -27.54
N PHE A 4 -8.53 26.69 -28.04
CA PHE A 4 -7.15 26.21 -27.90
C PHE A 4 -6.59 26.45 -26.49
N LEU A 5 -6.83 27.65 -25.94
CA LEU A 5 -6.49 27.97 -24.55
C LEU A 5 -7.17 27.02 -23.55
N HIS A 6 -8.41 26.60 -23.86
CA HIS A 6 -9.14 25.63 -23.03
C HIS A 6 -8.45 24.26 -22.99
N LYS A 7 -7.96 23.74 -24.13
CA LYS A 7 -7.33 22.42 -24.18
C LYS A 7 -5.95 22.42 -23.49
N GLU A 8 -5.15 23.46 -23.71
CA GLU A 8 -3.85 23.61 -23.06
C GLU A 8 -4.01 23.76 -21.54
N ALA A 9 -4.92 24.62 -21.09
CA ALA A 9 -5.22 24.78 -19.67
C ALA A 9 -5.72 23.47 -19.03
N GLN A 10 -6.53 22.68 -19.75
CA GLN A 10 -6.96 21.36 -19.27
C GLN A 10 -5.81 20.36 -19.17
N GLU A 11 -4.93 20.29 -20.17
CA GLU A 11 -3.78 19.38 -20.13
C GLU A 11 -2.81 19.75 -19.01
N ILE A 12 -2.60 21.04 -18.74
CA ILE A 12 -1.78 21.49 -17.59
C ILE A 12 -2.50 21.16 -16.28
N LEU A 13 -3.75 21.59 -16.12
CA LEU A 13 -4.50 21.40 -14.88
C LEU A 13 -4.66 19.92 -14.54
N TYR A 14 -5.11 19.09 -15.46
CA TYR A 14 -5.37 17.67 -15.18
C TYR A 14 -4.15 16.78 -15.40
N GLY A 15 -3.27 17.13 -16.32
CA GLY A 15 -2.09 16.32 -16.65
C GLY A 15 -0.92 16.50 -15.70
N GLU A 16 -0.74 17.68 -15.09
CA GLU A 16 0.40 17.95 -14.22
C GLU A 16 0.07 17.89 -12.72
N ASN A 17 -1.21 17.98 -12.35
CA ASN A 17 -1.62 17.92 -10.95
C ASN A 17 -1.92 16.49 -10.48
N LYS A 18 -1.90 16.34 -9.14
CA LYS A 18 -2.28 15.12 -8.44
C LYS A 18 -3.65 15.32 -7.83
N PHE A 19 -4.61 14.50 -8.23
CA PHE A 19 -5.97 14.58 -7.71
C PHE A 19 -6.13 13.61 -6.55
N VAL A 20 -6.68 14.10 -5.45
CA VAL A 20 -6.94 13.31 -4.25
C VAL A 20 -8.40 13.44 -3.90
N ILE A 21 -9.11 12.32 -3.98
CA ILE A 21 -10.55 12.26 -3.73
C ILE A 21 -10.77 11.31 -2.57
N ARG A 22 -11.46 11.83 -1.55
CA ARG A 22 -11.78 11.10 -0.33
C ARG A 22 -13.28 11.06 -0.21
N SER A 23 -13.82 9.86 -0.06
CA SER A 23 -15.20 9.64 0.33
C SER A 23 -15.26 9.53 1.84
N HIS A 24 -16.27 10.16 2.43
CA HIS A 24 -16.65 9.98 3.82
C HIS A 24 -18.00 9.25 3.90
N HIS A 25 -18.13 8.24 4.77
CA HIS A 25 -19.35 7.40 4.77
C HIS A 25 -20.64 8.19 5.04
N LYS A 26 -20.56 9.31 5.77
CA LYS A 26 -21.75 10.15 6.07
C LYS A 26 -22.03 11.23 5.03
N GLN A 27 -21.15 11.43 4.05
CA GLN A 27 -21.32 12.46 3.02
C GLN A 27 -21.53 11.79 1.67
N ALA A 28 -22.80 11.73 1.26
CA ALA A 28 -23.14 11.29 -0.08
C ALA A 28 -22.56 12.27 -1.11
N GLY A 29 -21.99 11.75 -2.18
CA GLY A 29 -21.58 12.53 -3.35
C GLY A 29 -20.14 13.04 -3.37
N ASP A 30 -19.30 12.74 -2.37
CA ASP A 30 -17.86 13.10 -2.41
C ASP A 30 -17.15 12.57 -3.66
N LEU A 31 -17.56 11.37 -4.09
CA LEU A 31 -17.04 10.73 -5.29
C LEU A 31 -17.68 11.25 -6.59
N ASP A 32 -18.83 11.93 -6.50
CA ASP A 32 -19.56 12.41 -7.67
C ASP A 32 -18.78 13.48 -8.43
N ILE A 33 -17.81 14.15 -7.82
CA ILE A 33 -16.94 15.08 -8.53
C ILE A 33 -16.31 14.44 -9.78
N LEU A 34 -15.94 13.14 -9.73
CA LEU A 34 -15.42 12.41 -10.89
C LEU A 34 -16.49 12.13 -11.95
N ASN A 35 -17.75 12.00 -11.54
CA ASN A 35 -18.89 11.85 -12.45
C ASN A 35 -19.16 13.15 -13.23
N HIS A 36 -18.83 14.30 -12.65
CA HIS A 36 -19.04 15.61 -13.26
C HIS A 36 -17.85 16.08 -14.12
N LEU A 37 -16.68 15.47 -14.02
CA LEU A 37 -15.55 15.77 -14.91
C LEU A 37 -15.86 15.33 -16.34
N SER A 38 -15.49 16.16 -17.32
CA SER A 38 -15.58 15.82 -18.73
C SER A 38 -14.64 14.65 -19.08
N LEU A 39 -14.96 13.92 -20.15
CA LEU A 39 -14.07 12.86 -20.64
C LEU A 39 -12.70 13.42 -21.04
N ASP A 40 -12.64 14.64 -21.58
CA ASP A 40 -11.36 15.32 -21.88
C ASP A 40 -10.51 15.53 -20.63
N ALA A 41 -11.12 16.00 -19.53
CA ALA A 41 -10.42 16.18 -18.25
C ALA A 41 -9.93 14.83 -17.67
N LEU A 42 -10.77 13.79 -17.73
CA LEU A 42 -10.37 12.44 -17.30
C LEU A 42 -9.26 11.88 -18.20
N SER A 43 -9.31 12.13 -19.51
CA SER A 43 -8.29 11.70 -20.47
C SER A 43 -6.94 12.37 -20.23
N ALA A 44 -6.95 13.62 -19.78
CA ALA A 44 -5.75 14.38 -19.47
C ALA A 44 -5.07 13.89 -18.19
N MET A 45 -5.85 13.36 -17.25
CA MET A 45 -5.43 12.99 -15.89
C MET A 45 -4.29 11.95 -15.87
N ARG A 46 -3.23 12.26 -15.11
CA ARG A 46 -2.07 11.36 -14.94
C ARG A 46 -1.94 10.74 -13.55
N CYS A 47 -2.43 11.41 -12.51
CA CYS A 47 -2.29 10.95 -11.13
C CYS A 47 -3.63 11.11 -10.38
N LEU A 48 -4.23 9.99 -9.97
CA LEU A 48 -5.47 9.97 -9.21
C LEU A 48 -5.34 9.08 -7.98
N MET A 49 -5.61 9.65 -6.81
CA MET A 49 -5.82 8.91 -5.58
C MET A 49 -7.31 8.91 -5.26
N VAL A 50 -7.89 7.73 -5.10
CA VAL A 50 -9.26 7.53 -4.62
C VAL A 50 -9.21 6.81 -3.28
N ARG A 51 -9.84 7.39 -2.27
CA ARG A 51 -9.97 6.82 -0.95
C ARG A 51 -11.44 6.67 -0.58
N LEU A 52 -11.93 5.45 -0.38
CA LEU A 52 -13.36 5.18 -0.14
C LEU A 52 -13.79 5.34 1.32
N ASN A 53 -12.84 5.34 2.25
CA ASN A 53 -13.11 5.65 3.64
C ASN A 53 -11.92 6.37 4.30
N SER A 54 -12.23 7.33 5.14
CA SER A 54 -11.28 8.24 5.75
C SER A 54 -10.91 7.81 7.18
N TRP A 55 -9.76 7.14 7.30
CA TRP A 55 -9.15 6.78 8.57
C TRP A 55 -7.67 7.24 8.61
N PRO A 56 -7.17 7.79 9.72
CA PRO A 56 -7.81 8.00 11.02
C PRO A 56 -8.50 9.35 11.13
N CYS A 57 -8.36 10.18 10.10
CA CYS A 57 -8.76 11.56 10.09
C CYS A 57 -9.42 11.85 8.74
N ILE A 58 -10.59 12.50 8.75
CA ILE A 58 -11.30 12.92 7.55
C ILE A 58 -10.47 13.87 6.67
N ARG A 59 -9.57 14.64 7.29
CA ARG A 59 -8.62 15.52 6.59
C ARG A 59 -7.47 14.75 5.93
N GLY A 60 -7.38 13.44 6.17
CA GLY A 60 -6.42 12.55 5.53
C GLY A 60 -5.00 12.67 6.04
N HIS A 61 -4.82 13.02 7.32
CA HIS A 61 -3.53 12.92 8.00
C HIS A 61 -3.14 11.44 8.20
N SER A 62 -1.87 11.12 8.00
CA SER A 62 -1.36 9.75 8.13
C SER A 62 -1.32 9.25 9.57
N ASP A 63 -1.49 7.94 9.78
CA ASP A 63 -1.46 7.25 11.08
C ASP A 63 -0.08 7.21 11.75
N ALA A 64 0.96 7.79 11.16
CA ALA A 64 2.36 7.60 11.57
C ALA A 64 2.63 7.94 13.06
N ASN A 65 1.69 8.61 13.73
CA ASN A 65 1.78 8.96 15.15
C ASN A 65 0.55 8.56 15.99
N LEU A 66 -0.38 7.73 15.52
CA LEU A 66 -1.46 7.28 16.39
C LEU A 66 -0.92 6.23 17.38
N ASP A 67 -0.91 6.58 18.65
CA ASP A 67 -1.01 5.55 19.70
C ASP A 67 -2.37 4.87 19.54
N GLU A 68 -2.46 3.56 19.76
CA GLU A 68 -3.72 2.81 19.59
C GLU A 68 -4.86 3.40 20.46
N ASP A 69 -4.51 4.17 21.50
CA ASP A 69 -5.41 4.86 22.43
C ASP A 69 -5.62 6.36 22.13
N CYS A 70 -5.16 6.85 20.97
CA CYS A 70 -5.27 8.27 20.66
C CYS A 70 -6.70 8.63 20.22
N ASN A 71 -7.41 9.42 21.03
CA ASN A 71 -8.77 9.87 20.75
C ASN A 71 -8.86 10.98 19.69
N GLU A 72 -7.73 11.56 19.26
CA GLU A 72 -7.69 12.65 18.29
C GLU A 72 -6.50 12.56 17.33
N CYS A 73 -6.65 13.16 16.16
CA CYS A 73 -5.57 13.26 15.18
C CYS A 73 -4.51 14.24 15.67
N LYS A 74 -3.28 13.78 15.98
CA LYS A 74 -2.18 14.63 16.48
C LYS A 74 -1.79 15.84 15.60
N ILE A 75 -2.20 15.88 14.33
CA ILE A 75 -1.90 17.01 13.42
C ILE A 75 -2.97 18.10 13.49
N CYS A 76 -4.24 17.74 13.72
CA CYS A 76 -5.36 18.70 13.63
C CYS A 76 -6.38 18.60 14.75
N SER A 77 -6.10 17.78 15.77
CA SER A 77 -6.95 17.46 16.92
C SER A 77 -8.36 16.97 16.56
N PHE A 78 -8.56 16.45 15.34
CA PHE A 78 -9.85 15.91 14.93
C PHE A 78 -10.15 14.59 15.66
N PRO A 79 -11.32 14.41 16.29
CA PRO A 79 -11.62 13.20 17.05
C PRO A 79 -11.59 11.92 16.18
N VAL A 80 -10.82 10.91 16.60
CA VAL A 80 -10.73 9.60 15.94
C VAL A 80 -12.05 8.82 15.91
N PRO A 81 -12.93 8.88 16.94
CA PRO A 81 -14.25 8.23 16.89
C PRO A 81 -15.15 8.70 15.74
N LEU A 82 -14.83 9.84 15.12
CA LEU A 82 -15.52 10.35 13.95
C LEU A 82 -14.94 9.88 12.61
N SER A 83 -13.88 9.06 12.63
CA SER A 83 -13.34 8.44 11.43
C SER A 83 -14.29 7.38 10.86
N ASP A 84 -14.17 7.11 9.57
CA ASP A 84 -14.99 6.10 8.93
C ASP A 84 -14.67 4.72 9.51
N PRO A 85 -15.64 3.82 9.67
CA PRO A 85 -15.37 2.42 9.99
C PRO A 85 -14.72 1.70 8.80
N GLU A 86 -14.24 0.48 9.04
CA GLU A 86 -13.84 -0.40 7.94
C GLU A 86 -15.06 -0.74 7.09
N ILE A 87 -14.89 -0.71 5.78
CA ILE A 87 -15.97 -1.04 4.84
C ILE A 87 -16.27 -2.54 4.96
N SER A 88 -17.55 -2.89 5.02
CA SER A 88 -18.04 -4.26 5.09
C SER A 88 -19.28 -4.40 4.21
N THR A 89 -19.49 -5.58 3.59
CA THR A 89 -20.73 -5.89 2.87
C THR A 89 -21.98 -5.85 3.76
N ALA A 90 -21.82 -5.91 5.08
CA ALA A 90 -22.91 -5.79 6.04
C ALA A 90 -23.36 -4.33 6.29
N ASN A 91 -22.57 -3.33 5.86
CA ASN A 91 -22.92 -1.93 6.02
C ASN A 91 -24.04 -1.55 5.03
N SER A 92 -25.05 -0.80 5.48
CA SER A 92 -26.15 -0.31 4.63
C SER A 92 -25.65 0.43 3.39
N ASP A 93 -24.55 1.18 3.55
CA ASP A 93 -24.02 2.08 2.53
C ASP A 93 -23.09 1.36 1.55
N PHE A 94 -22.80 0.08 1.79
CA PHE A 94 -21.91 -0.68 0.91
C PHE A 94 -22.41 -0.69 -0.54
N LYS A 95 -23.72 -0.83 -0.74
CA LYS A 95 -24.35 -0.88 -2.05
C LYS A 95 -24.21 0.44 -2.82
N SER A 96 -24.36 1.58 -2.15
CA SER A 96 -24.21 2.89 -2.79
C SER A 96 -22.74 3.19 -3.11
N ILE A 97 -21.81 2.83 -2.21
CA ILE A 97 -20.37 2.96 -2.43
C ILE A 97 -19.94 2.14 -3.65
N ILE A 98 -20.31 0.85 -3.73
CA ILE A 98 -19.90 -0.01 -4.86
C ILE A 98 -20.52 0.46 -6.17
N GLN A 99 -21.78 0.91 -6.17
CA GLN A 99 -22.43 1.42 -7.37
C GLN A 99 -21.73 2.68 -7.89
N THR A 100 -21.49 3.65 -7.01
CA THR A 100 -20.78 4.90 -7.35
C THR A 100 -19.37 4.60 -7.87
N TRP A 101 -18.65 3.73 -7.18
CA TRP A 101 -17.31 3.31 -7.59
C TRP A 101 -17.30 2.59 -8.94
N THR A 102 -18.32 1.78 -9.22
CA THR A 102 -18.50 1.11 -10.52
C THR A 102 -18.68 2.12 -11.64
N THR A 103 -19.55 3.10 -11.45
CA THR A 103 -19.77 4.19 -12.43
C THR A 103 -18.48 4.96 -12.70
N ILE A 104 -17.71 5.27 -11.65
CA ILE A 104 -16.43 5.96 -11.79
C ILE A 104 -15.42 5.13 -12.57
N CYS A 105 -15.28 3.84 -12.27
CA CYS A 105 -14.39 2.95 -13.02
C CYS A 105 -14.77 2.88 -14.50
N GLN A 106 -16.07 2.80 -14.82
CA GLN A 106 -16.54 2.83 -16.20
C GLN A 106 -16.18 4.15 -16.92
N ARG A 107 -16.39 5.30 -16.26
CA ARG A 107 -16.01 6.60 -16.83
C ARG A 107 -14.50 6.74 -17.04
N LEU A 108 -13.71 6.33 -16.06
CA LEU A 108 -12.26 6.29 -16.17
C LEU A 108 -11.84 5.37 -17.31
N SER A 109 -12.49 4.22 -17.47
CA SER A 109 -12.20 3.31 -18.59
C SER A 109 -12.46 3.92 -19.95
N THR A 110 -13.51 4.73 -20.08
CA THR A 110 -13.86 5.40 -21.34
C THR A 110 -12.95 6.59 -21.62
N GLY A 111 -12.58 7.36 -20.59
CA GLY A 111 -11.83 8.61 -20.75
C GLY A 111 -10.31 8.41 -20.80
N VAL A 112 -9.75 7.48 -20.04
CA VAL A 112 -8.30 7.36 -19.83
C VAL A 112 -7.67 6.49 -20.90
N SER A 113 -6.60 6.99 -21.53
CA SER A 113 -5.80 6.18 -22.46
C SER A 113 -4.93 5.13 -21.71
N PRO A 114 -4.73 3.92 -22.28
CA PRO A 114 -3.86 2.92 -21.69
C PRO A 114 -2.43 3.41 -21.43
N GLY A 115 -1.89 3.09 -20.26
CA GLY A 115 -0.53 3.45 -19.82
C GLY A 115 -0.38 4.89 -19.34
N ARG A 116 -1.47 5.66 -19.25
CA ARG A 116 -1.42 7.09 -18.90
C ARG A 116 -1.62 7.38 -17.42
N LEU A 117 -2.56 6.70 -16.78
CA LEU A 117 -2.97 7.00 -15.40
C LEU A 117 -2.15 6.20 -14.39
N HIS A 118 -1.65 6.88 -13.37
CA HIS A 118 -1.23 6.31 -12.10
C HIS A 118 -2.38 6.39 -11.10
N LEU A 119 -2.89 5.24 -10.66
CA LEU A 119 -4.00 5.14 -9.70
C LEU A 119 -3.51 4.68 -8.33
N GLU A 120 -3.89 5.38 -7.27
CA GLU A 120 -3.79 4.91 -5.90
C GLU A 120 -5.20 4.71 -5.32
N PHE A 121 -5.54 3.46 -5.01
CA PHE A 121 -6.84 3.08 -4.51
C PHE A 121 -6.73 2.61 -3.05
N ILE A 122 -7.41 3.32 -2.15
CA ILE A 122 -7.42 3.04 -0.72
C ILE A 122 -8.86 2.75 -0.27
N ALA A 123 -9.09 1.56 0.24
CA ALA A 123 -10.36 1.16 0.82
C ALA A 123 -10.08 0.22 2.00
N ASP A 124 -10.02 0.76 3.22
CA ASP A 124 -9.78 -0.07 4.41
C ASP A 124 -11.04 -0.91 4.68
N VAL A 125 -10.96 -2.23 4.43
CA VAL A 125 -12.07 -3.18 4.56
C VAL A 125 -11.92 -4.07 5.80
N ARG A 126 -13.05 -4.65 6.23
CA ARG A 126 -13.09 -5.61 7.33
C ARG A 126 -12.59 -7.01 6.92
N ASP A 127 -12.87 -7.44 5.69
CA ASP A 127 -12.66 -8.82 5.26
C ASP A 127 -12.37 -8.97 3.76
N LEU A 128 -11.84 -10.15 3.40
CA LEU A 128 -11.48 -10.48 2.03
C LEU A 128 -12.67 -10.45 1.04
N PRO A 129 -13.86 -11.01 1.37
CA PRO A 129 -15.01 -10.91 0.48
C PRO A 129 -15.37 -9.46 0.11
N THR A 130 -15.35 -8.55 1.08
CA THR A 130 -15.59 -7.12 0.85
C THR A 130 -14.53 -6.52 -0.08
N ALA A 131 -13.24 -6.81 0.16
CA ALA A 131 -12.15 -6.35 -0.71
C ALA A 131 -12.34 -6.82 -2.16
N LYS A 132 -12.70 -8.09 -2.37
CA LYS A 132 -12.92 -8.65 -3.71
C LYS A 132 -14.04 -7.94 -4.45
N ARG A 133 -15.15 -7.62 -3.76
CA ARG A 133 -16.26 -6.85 -4.35
C ARG A 133 -15.83 -5.44 -4.74
N LEU A 134 -15.11 -4.72 -3.87
CA LEU A 134 -14.58 -3.38 -4.20
C LEU A 134 -13.52 -3.39 -5.30
N ALA A 135 -12.81 -4.50 -5.48
CA ALA A 135 -11.82 -4.70 -6.52
C ALA A 135 -12.42 -5.07 -7.89
N GLU A 136 -13.67 -5.54 -7.94
CA GLU A 136 -14.31 -5.98 -9.18
C GLU A 136 -14.40 -4.84 -10.22
N PRO A 137 -14.86 -3.63 -9.88
CA PRO A 137 -14.92 -2.51 -10.83
C PRO A 137 -13.57 -2.11 -11.44
N LEU A 138 -12.48 -2.26 -10.67
CA LEU A 138 -11.14 -1.97 -11.15
C LEU A 138 -10.78 -2.82 -12.38
N GLY A 139 -11.37 -4.01 -12.55
CA GLY A 139 -11.14 -4.89 -13.70
C GLY A 139 -11.58 -4.31 -15.05
N SER A 140 -12.43 -3.27 -15.04
CA SER A 140 -12.84 -2.55 -16.26
C SER A 140 -11.83 -1.50 -16.73
N LEU A 141 -10.89 -1.09 -15.88
CA LEU A 141 -9.94 -0.04 -16.22
C LEU A 141 -8.97 -0.50 -17.33
N PRO A 142 -8.53 0.41 -18.22
CA PRO A 142 -7.46 0.13 -19.15
C PRO A 142 -6.16 -0.13 -18.40
N ARG A 143 -5.14 -0.59 -19.11
CA ARG A 143 -3.78 -0.67 -18.58
C ARG A 143 -3.40 0.67 -17.94
N LEU A 144 -2.90 0.62 -16.71
CA LEU A 144 -2.45 1.79 -15.96
C LEU A 144 -0.93 1.94 -16.05
N GLN A 145 -0.43 3.16 -15.91
CA GLN A 145 1.01 3.44 -15.78
C GLN A 145 1.57 2.89 -14.46
N GLY A 146 0.78 3.00 -13.40
CA GLY A 146 1.10 2.56 -12.05
C GLY A 146 -0.17 2.32 -11.26
N CYS A 147 -0.13 1.36 -10.35
CA CYS A 147 -1.26 1.04 -9.49
C CYS A 147 -0.77 0.74 -8.08
N ILE A 148 -1.33 1.45 -7.10
CA ILE A 148 -1.13 1.23 -5.67
C ILE A 148 -2.48 0.88 -5.08
N VAL A 149 -2.54 -0.17 -4.27
CA VAL A 149 -3.79 -0.65 -3.68
C VAL A 149 -3.61 -0.89 -2.20
N ARG A 150 -4.52 -0.39 -1.37
CA ARG A 150 -4.58 -0.65 0.08
C ARG A 150 -5.98 -1.08 0.48
N PHE A 151 -6.07 -2.23 1.15
CA PHE A 151 -7.31 -2.83 1.62
C PHE A 151 -7.49 -2.88 3.13
N GLY A 152 -6.53 -2.42 3.95
CA GLY A 152 -6.70 -2.54 5.40
C GLY A 152 -5.70 -1.75 6.22
N ARG A 153 -6.14 -1.43 7.45
CA ARG A 153 -5.44 -0.57 8.43
C ARG A 153 -4.23 -1.24 9.07
N LYS A 154 -4.19 -2.57 9.02
CA LYS A 154 -3.13 -3.39 9.60
C LYS A 154 -2.59 -4.35 8.54
N PRO A 155 -1.33 -4.82 8.66
CA PRO A 155 -0.80 -5.82 7.75
C PRO A 155 -1.68 -7.07 7.74
N ASN A 156 -2.06 -7.52 6.55
CA ASN A 156 -2.81 -8.76 6.34
C ASN A 156 -2.33 -9.37 5.02
N HIS A 157 -1.72 -10.56 5.10
CA HIS A 157 -1.09 -11.20 3.94
C HIS A 157 -2.10 -11.49 2.83
N THR A 158 -3.27 -12.01 3.17
CA THR A 158 -4.32 -12.36 2.21
C THR A 158 -4.84 -11.13 1.44
N LEU A 159 -5.12 -10.04 2.14
CA LEU A 159 -5.53 -8.78 1.53
C LEU A 159 -4.39 -8.12 0.73
N SER A 160 -3.15 -8.19 1.21
CA SER A 160 -1.98 -7.66 0.49
C SER A 160 -1.68 -8.44 -0.80
N SER A 161 -1.90 -9.76 -0.78
CA SER A 161 -1.80 -10.61 -1.96
C SER A 161 -2.87 -10.24 -3.00
N LEU A 162 -4.11 -10.00 -2.57
CA LEU A 162 -5.17 -9.48 -3.44
C LEU A 162 -4.78 -8.11 -4.02
N ALA A 163 -4.31 -7.17 -3.18
CA ALA A 163 -3.84 -5.85 -3.61
C ALA A 163 -2.74 -5.95 -4.68
N ARG A 164 -1.74 -6.84 -4.46
CA ARG A 164 -0.67 -7.13 -5.43
C ARG A 164 -1.22 -7.66 -6.74
N SER A 165 -2.09 -8.68 -6.68
CA SER A 165 -2.67 -9.28 -7.88
C SER A 165 -3.40 -8.26 -8.76
N ILE A 166 -4.20 -7.39 -8.14
CA ILE A 166 -4.94 -6.33 -8.85
C ILE A 166 -3.97 -5.34 -9.49
N ALA A 167 -2.99 -4.84 -8.72
CA ALA A 167 -2.03 -3.87 -9.23
C ALA A 167 -1.18 -4.43 -10.38
N SER A 168 -0.71 -5.68 -10.26
CA SER A 168 0.05 -6.37 -11.31
C SER A 168 -0.79 -6.56 -12.58
N ARG A 169 -2.05 -7.01 -12.43
CA ARG A 169 -3.00 -7.15 -13.55
C ARG A 169 -3.21 -5.84 -14.28
N LEU A 170 -3.42 -4.74 -13.56
CA LEU A 170 -3.69 -3.43 -14.15
C LEU A 170 -2.46 -2.79 -14.80
N THR A 171 -1.25 -3.19 -14.41
CA THR A 171 -0.01 -2.60 -14.95
C THR A 171 0.67 -3.47 -15.99
N HIS A 172 0.10 -4.64 -16.35
CA HIS A 172 0.72 -5.65 -17.22
C HIS A 172 2.15 -6.01 -16.82
N LYS A 173 2.48 -5.86 -15.52
CA LYS A 173 3.49 -6.71 -14.89
C LYS A 173 2.85 -8.06 -14.70
N THR A 174 2.50 -8.71 -15.80
CA THR A 174 2.39 -10.16 -15.81
C THR A 174 3.77 -10.58 -15.35
N GLU A 175 3.87 -11.09 -14.14
CA GLU A 175 4.98 -11.97 -13.82
C GLU A 175 4.85 -13.05 -14.90
N GLU A 176 5.63 -12.92 -15.98
CA GLU A 176 5.90 -14.05 -16.84
C GLU A 176 6.28 -15.12 -15.85
N ALA A 177 5.39 -16.09 -15.66
CA ALA A 177 5.64 -17.22 -14.80
C ALA A 177 6.89 -17.81 -15.39
N ALA A 178 8.05 -17.46 -14.81
CA ALA A 178 9.33 -17.88 -15.28
C ALA A 178 9.19 -19.39 -15.29
N THR A 179 9.07 -19.95 -16.49
CA THR A 179 8.92 -21.38 -16.67
C THR A 179 10.07 -21.95 -15.89
N SER A 180 9.72 -22.73 -14.87
CA SER A 180 10.66 -23.22 -13.86
C SER A 180 11.58 -24.23 -14.52
N GLY A 181 12.46 -23.75 -15.39
CA GLY A 181 13.67 -24.44 -15.77
C GLY A 181 14.41 -24.67 -14.47
N ARG A 182 14.93 -25.88 -14.31
CA ARG A 182 15.79 -26.26 -13.18
C ARG A 182 17.00 -25.33 -13.16
N THR A 183 16.87 -24.20 -12.46
CA THR A 183 18.02 -23.37 -12.12
C THR A 183 18.85 -24.17 -11.13
N GLY A 184 20.17 -24.27 -11.37
CA GLY A 184 21.07 -24.93 -10.43
C GLY A 184 21.00 -24.26 -9.07
N ARG A 185 21.19 -25.02 -7.98
CA ARG A 185 21.10 -24.54 -6.60
C ARG A 185 21.88 -23.24 -6.36
N SER A 186 23.06 -23.08 -6.96
CA SER A 186 23.87 -21.86 -6.84
C SER A 186 23.20 -20.63 -7.42
N ALA A 187 22.54 -20.75 -8.58
CA ALA A 187 21.77 -19.66 -9.17
C ALA A 187 20.55 -19.32 -8.30
N PHE A 188 19.92 -20.33 -7.71
CA PHE A 188 18.80 -20.13 -6.80
C PHE A 188 19.20 -19.37 -5.52
N ILE A 189 20.30 -19.75 -4.86
CA ILE A 189 20.85 -19.02 -3.71
C ILE A 189 21.22 -17.59 -4.09
N TYR A 190 21.80 -17.37 -5.28
CA TYR A 190 22.10 -16.03 -5.78
C TYR A 190 20.83 -15.19 -5.94
N ILE A 191 19.76 -15.76 -6.50
CA ILE A 191 18.44 -15.09 -6.61
C ILE A 191 17.94 -14.72 -5.21
N LEU A 192 17.94 -15.68 -4.26
CA LEU A 192 17.51 -15.42 -2.89
C LEU A 192 18.26 -14.25 -2.24
N LYS A 193 19.59 -14.17 -2.41
CA LYS A 193 20.41 -13.05 -1.90
C LYS A 193 19.98 -11.67 -2.42
N HIS A 194 19.33 -11.63 -3.58
CA HIS A 194 18.81 -10.40 -4.19
C HIS A 194 17.30 -10.21 -3.98
N THR A 195 16.67 -11.05 -3.17
CA THR A 195 15.30 -10.81 -2.67
C THR A 195 15.33 -10.13 -1.30
N ASN A 196 14.15 -9.78 -0.78
CA ASN A 196 14.01 -9.23 0.58
C ASN A 196 14.49 -10.17 1.71
N ILE A 197 14.85 -11.43 1.43
CA ILE A 197 15.44 -12.34 2.41
C ILE A 197 16.95 -12.10 2.60
N GLY A 198 17.65 -11.53 1.62
CA GLY A 198 19.07 -11.18 1.68
C GLY A 198 19.35 -9.86 2.42
N PRO A 199 20.62 -9.45 2.52
CA PRO A 199 20.99 -8.19 3.15
C PRO A 199 20.34 -7.03 2.39
N TRP A 200 19.72 -6.13 3.15
CA TRP A 200 19.25 -4.89 2.56
C TRP A 200 20.47 -4.01 2.33
N GLY A 201 20.73 -3.62 1.09
CA GLY A 201 21.91 -2.81 0.73
C GLY A 201 21.85 -1.35 1.22
N SER A 202 21.48 -1.10 2.48
CA SER A 202 21.60 0.24 3.04
C SER A 202 23.05 0.51 3.45
N PHE A 203 23.45 1.77 3.38
CA PHE A 203 24.80 2.22 3.74
C PHE A 203 25.09 2.17 5.25
N LEU A 204 24.08 1.86 6.08
CA LEU A 204 24.20 1.86 7.54
C LEU A 204 23.79 0.49 8.11
N PRO A 205 24.78 -0.39 8.44
CA PRO A 205 24.52 -1.75 8.96
C PRO A 205 23.61 -1.79 10.19
N GLU A 206 23.57 -0.70 10.95
CA GLU A 206 22.78 -0.58 12.18
C GLU A 206 21.27 -0.41 11.94
N LEU A 207 20.89 0.11 10.77
CA LEU A 207 19.50 0.26 10.33
C LEU A 207 18.96 -0.98 9.61
N ASP A 208 19.85 -1.84 9.09
CA ASP A 208 19.47 -3.07 8.37
C ASP A 208 19.35 -4.31 9.26
N ALA A 209 19.66 -4.17 10.56
CA ALA A 209 19.57 -5.28 11.48
C ALA A 209 18.12 -5.76 11.63
N ILE A 210 17.88 -7.06 11.47
CA ILE A 210 16.60 -7.68 11.79
C ILE A 210 16.48 -7.80 13.30
N HIS A 211 15.48 -7.13 13.87
CA HIS A 211 15.24 -7.14 15.29
C HIS A 211 14.43 -8.39 15.70
N VAL A 212 14.95 -9.11 16.70
CA VAL A 212 14.29 -10.30 17.29
C VAL A 212 13.91 -9.97 18.74
N MET A 213 12.60 -9.97 19.02
CA MET A 213 12.02 -9.62 20.33
C MET A 213 11.09 -10.74 20.79
N ASN A 214 11.21 -11.21 22.04
CA ASN A 214 10.26 -12.17 22.65
C ASN A 214 9.83 -13.35 21.73
N LYS A 215 10.79 -13.95 21.02
CA LYS A 215 10.59 -15.07 20.07
C LYS A 215 9.78 -14.74 18.80
N THR A 216 9.52 -13.46 18.50
CA THR A 216 8.94 -13.01 17.24
C THR A 216 9.90 -12.11 16.46
N PHE A 217 9.88 -12.22 15.13
CA PHE A 217 10.60 -11.29 14.25
C PHE A 217 9.73 -10.04 14.08
N ASP A 218 10.21 -8.90 14.56
CA ASP A 218 9.51 -7.63 14.37
C ASP A 218 10.30 -6.74 13.41
N GLN A 219 9.76 -6.55 12.20
CA GLN A 219 10.36 -5.75 11.13
C GLN A 219 10.15 -4.23 11.32
N ARG A 220 9.59 -3.77 12.45
CA ARG A 220 9.01 -2.42 12.62
C ARG A 220 9.93 -1.36 13.27
N TYR A 221 11.25 -1.55 13.33
CA TYR A 221 12.14 -0.63 14.07
C TYR A 221 13.11 0.13 13.18
N THR A 222 13.15 1.47 13.35
CA THR A 222 14.30 2.33 13.06
C THR A 222 14.77 2.98 14.37
N LEU A 223 16.08 3.16 14.53
CA LEU A 223 16.67 3.82 15.70
C LEU A 223 16.23 5.30 15.76
N ALA A 224 15.34 5.63 16.69
CA ALA A 224 15.22 7.00 17.19
C ALA A 224 16.29 7.18 18.30
N GLY A 225 17.09 8.23 18.19
CA GLY A 225 18.14 8.54 19.16
C GLY A 225 17.60 8.72 20.58
N LYS A 226 18.42 8.31 21.56
CA LYS A 226 18.32 8.55 23.01
C LYS A 226 16.98 8.17 23.66
N GLY A 227 16.85 6.89 24.00
CA GLY A 227 16.15 6.47 25.23
C GLY A 227 14.66 6.11 25.14
N SER A 228 13.95 6.43 24.05
CA SER A 228 12.55 6.02 23.88
C SER A 228 12.38 5.17 22.61
N ILE A 229 12.16 3.87 22.81
CA ILE A 229 11.94 2.89 21.74
C ILE A 229 10.45 2.90 21.40
N ILE A 230 10.02 3.84 20.55
CA ILE A 230 8.70 3.76 19.94
C ILE A 230 8.86 2.97 18.63
N PRO A 231 8.06 1.93 18.35
CA PRO A 231 7.98 1.31 17.03
C PRO A 231 7.38 2.35 16.07
N VAL A 232 8.19 3.29 15.59
CA VAL A 232 7.69 4.29 14.68
C VAL A 232 7.47 3.58 13.36
N ARG A 233 6.20 3.31 13.04
CA ARG A 233 5.68 2.89 11.74
C ARG A 233 5.98 3.96 10.69
N ARG A 234 7.27 4.24 10.44
CA ARG A 234 7.67 5.27 9.50
C ARG A 234 7.34 4.74 8.10
N CYS A 235 6.51 5.52 7.43
CA CYS A 235 6.31 5.37 6.01
C CYS A 235 7.68 5.51 5.31
N CYS A 236 7.97 4.70 4.29
CA CYS A 236 9.15 4.93 3.47
C CYS A 236 9.02 6.18 2.59
N HIS A 237 7.85 6.82 2.55
CA HIS A 237 7.49 7.97 1.70
C HIS A 237 7.55 7.73 0.18
N TYR A 238 8.02 6.56 -0.27
CA TYR A 238 7.99 6.13 -1.67
C TYR A 238 6.78 5.26 -2.02
N CYS A 239 6.02 4.80 -1.02
CA CYS A 239 4.88 3.90 -1.24
C CYS A 239 3.62 4.59 -1.81
N SER A 240 3.57 5.93 -1.83
CA SER A 240 2.48 6.72 -2.41
C SER A 240 3.07 7.84 -3.26
N PHE A 241 2.51 8.08 -4.45
CA PHE A 241 2.95 9.19 -5.29
C PHE A 241 2.51 10.57 -4.73
N THR A 242 1.50 10.61 -3.87
CA THR A 242 1.04 11.83 -3.20
C THR A 242 1.91 12.17 -1.99
N LYS A 243 2.58 11.17 -1.40
CA LYS A 243 3.26 11.24 -0.10
C LYS A 243 2.35 11.62 1.07
N LEU A 244 1.03 11.71 0.86
CA LEU A 244 0.04 12.07 1.89
C LEU A 244 -0.36 10.87 2.73
N HIS A 245 -0.37 9.68 2.12
CA HIS A 245 -0.79 8.44 2.77
C HIS A 245 0.31 7.40 2.70
N CYS A 246 0.35 6.55 3.72
CA CYS A 246 1.22 5.40 3.73
C CYS A 246 0.46 4.17 3.20
N SER A 247 1.03 3.57 2.17
CA SER A 247 0.58 2.33 1.53
C SER A 247 1.69 1.26 1.60
N CYS A 248 2.53 1.34 2.65
CA CYS A 248 3.59 0.36 2.89
C CYS A 248 2.97 -0.98 3.35
N PRO A 249 3.34 -2.12 2.74
CA PRO A 249 2.90 -3.45 3.17
C PRO A 249 3.34 -3.82 4.59
N LEU A 250 4.39 -3.16 5.11
CA LEU A 250 4.83 -3.31 6.50
C LEU A 250 3.83 -2.74 7.52
N ASN A 251 3.07 -1.70 7.12
CA ASN A 251 2.17 -0.97 8.01
C ASN A 251 0.69 -1.31 7.74
N TYR A 252 0.36 -1.74 6.52
CA TYR A 252 -1.01 -1.87 6.03
C TYR A 252 -1.18 -3.13 5.18
N ALA A 253 -2.43 -3.54 4.99
CA ALA A 253 -2.77 -4.55 4.01
C ALA A 253 -2.77 -3.93 2.60
N ALA A 254 -1.58 -3.66 2.09
CA ALA A 254 -1.38 -2.85 0.90
C ALA A 254 -0.31 -3.45 -0.02
N TYR A 255 -0.31 -2.98 -1.26
CA TYR A 255 0.75 -3.21 -2.22
C TYR A 255 1.05 -1.91 -2.97
N SER A 256 2.33 -1.59 -3.03
CA SER A 256 2.86 -0.47 -3.79
C SER A 256 4.16 -0.92 -4.47
N PRO A 257 4.25 -0.91 -5.80
CA PRO A 257 5.45 -1.39 -6.51
C PRO A 257 6.65 -0.46 -6.33
N GLN A 258 6.45 0.77 -5.88
CA GLN A 258 7.52 1.72 -5.56
C GLN A 258 7.93 1.68 -4.08
N CYS A 259 7.26 0.86 -3.26
CA CYS A 259 7.57 0.77 -1.85
C CYS A 259 8.92 0.08 -1.64
N GLN A 260 9.81 0.77 -0.96
CA GLN A 260 11.11 0.27 -0.51
C GLN A 260 11.02 -0.18 0.96
N CYS A 261 9.93 -0.82 1.39
CA CYS A 261 9.87 -1.44 2.71
C CYS A 261 10.23 -2.93 2.61
N ARG A 262 10.99 -3.49 3.56
CA ARG A 262 11.31 -4.92 3.59
C ARG A 262 10.05 -5.66 3.93
N VAL A 263 9.54 -6.32 2.91
CA VAL A 263 8.70 -7.52 2.91
C VAL A 263 9.45 -8.81 3.23
N LEU A 264 9.74 -9.24 4.47
CA LEU A 264 10.38 -10.57 4.60
C LEU A 264 9.47 -11.66 4.01
N PRO A 265 9.94 -12.44 3.01
CA PRO A 265 9.10 -13.41 2.32
C PRO A 265 9.09 -14.74 3.10
N LEU A 266 8.48 -14.73 4.29
CA LEU A 266 8.48 -15.88 5.22
C LEU A 266 7.89 -17.16 4.60
N GLU A 267 7.04 -17.02 3.57
CA GLU A 267 6.42 -18.17 2.90
C GLU A 267 7.40 -19.01 2.11
N LEU A 268 8.58 -18.47 1.75
CA LEU A 268 9.65 -19.27 1.16
C LEU A 268 10.09 -20.41 2.09
N PHE A 269 10.07 -20.19 3.42
CA PHE A 269 10.42 -21.22 4.39
C PHE A 269 9.39 -22.37 4.46
N LEU A 270 8.22 -22.19 3.85
CA LEU A 270 7.10 -23.14 3.90
C LEU A 270 6.94 -23.98 2.63
N VAL A 271 7.60 -23.61 1.51
CA VAL A 271 7.39 -24.28 0.21
C VAL A 271 7.89 -25.73 0.18
N SER A 272 9.15 -25.96 0.57
CA SER A 272 9.76 -27.30 0.59
C SER A 272 10.91 -27.38 1.59
N ARG A 273 11.37 -28.60 1.90
CA ARG A 273 12.55 -28.79 2.77
C ARG A 273 13.78 -28.13 2.18
N GLN A 274 14.02 -28.29 0.88
CA GLN A 274 15.19 -27.70 0.20
C GLN A 274 15.10 -26.18 0.18
N MET A 275 13.93 -25.62 -0.19
CA MET A 275 13.71 -24.17 -0.19
C MET A 275 13.93 -23.59 1.22
N ARG A 276 13.43 -24.26 2.26
CA ARG A 276 13.64 -23.83 3.64
C ARG A 276 15.12 -23.78 4.00
N LEU A 277 15.90 -24.79 3.59
CA LEU A 277 17.34 -24.83 3.84
C LEU A 277 18.06 -23.68 3.12
N ASP A 278 17.80 -23.50 1.82
CA ASP A 278 18.44 -22.44 1.03
C ASP A 278 18.01 -21.03 1.51
N ALA A 279 16.72 -20.85 1.84
CA ALA A 279 16.20 -19.63 2.43
C ALA A 279 16.82 -19.34 3.80
N SER A 280 16.99 -20.36 4.65
CA SER A 280 17.64 -20.23 5.96
C SER A 280 19.11 -19.88 5.82
N GLU A 281 19.82 -20.50 4.87
CA GLU A 281 21.23 -20.21 4.58
C GLU A 281 21.42 -18.73 4.23
N VAL A 282 20.59 -18.19 3.32
CA VAL A 282 20.64 -16.77 2.96
C VAL A 282 20.16 -15.87 4.10
N PHE A 283 19.04 -16.21 4.73
CA PHE A 283 18.45 -15.38 5.77
C PHE A 283 19.37 -15.25 6.98
N TYR A 284 19.85 -16.36 7.53
CA TYR A 284 20.68 -16.34 8.73
C TYR A 284 22.15 -16.03 8.43
N GLY A 285 22.65 -16.38 7.23
CA GLY A 285 24.06 -16.16 6.87
C GLY A 285 24.38 -14.77 6.34
N ALA A 286 23.39 -14.05 5.79
CA ALA A 286 23.63 -12.76 5.15
C ALA A 286 22.96 -11.55 5.84
N ASN A 287 22.14 -11.77 6.87
CA ASN A 287 21.54 -10.67 7.64
C ASN A 287 22.22 -10.49 8.99
N VAL A 288 22.23 -9.24 9.45
CA VAL A 288 22.58 -8.90 10.83
C VAL A 288 21.33 -9.03 11.68
N PHE A 289 21.41 -9.74 12.80
CA PHE A 289 20.31 -9.87 13.75
C PHE A 289 20.63 -9.13 15.04
N ARG A 290 19.66 -8.36 15.53
CA ARG A 290 19.77 -7.70 16.84
C ARG A 290 18.74 -8.28 17.78
N PHE A 291 19.22 -9.05 18.75
CA PHE A 291 18.39 -9.60 19.81
C PHE A 291 18.19 -8.55 20.90
N ARG A 292 16.93 -8.30 21.27
CA ARG A 292 16.59 -7.53 22.47
C ARG A 292 15.72 -8.39 23.36
N GLY A 293 16.26 -8.80 24.49
CA GLY A 293 15.50 -9.32 25.63
C GLY A 293 15.38 -8.24 26.70
N PRO A 294 14.52 -8.42 27.72
CA PRO A 294 14.67 -7.66 28.95
C PRO A 294 16.12 -7.84 29.39
N LEU A 295 16.84 -6.72 29.57
CA LEU A 295 18.01 -6.75 30.41
C LEU A 295 17.46 -7.20 31.75
N TYR A 296 17.61 -8.48 32.09
CA TYR A 296 17.52 -8.89 33.47
C TYR A 296 18.54 -8.01 34.18
N THR A 297 18.06 -6.96 34.86
CA THR A 297 18.83 -6.37 35.93
C THR A 297 18.98 -7.54 36.90
N ALA A 298 20.14 -8.20 36.83
CA ALA A 298 20.57 -9.07 37.90
C ALA A 298 20.54 -8.16 39.12
N ASN A 299 19.53 -8.36 39.98
CA ASN A 299 19.54 -7.78 41.31
C ASN A 299 20.77 -8.39 41.99
N ALA A 300 21.86 -7.63 41.98
CA ALA A 300 23.04 -7.85 42.78
C ALA A 300 22.80 -7.24 44.17
#